data_AF-A0A2S8ZKB3-F1
#
_entry.id   AF-A0A2S8ZKB3-F1
#
_cell.length_a   1.000
_cell.length_b   1.000
_cell.length_c   1.000
_cell.angle_alpha   90.00
_cell.angle_beta   90.00
_cell.angle_gamma   90.00
#
_symmetry.space_group_name_H-M   'P 1'
#
loop_
_entity.id
_entity.type
_entity.pdbx_description
1 polymer ?
#
loop_
_entity_poly.entity_id
_entity_poly.type
_entity_poly.pdbx_seq_one_letter_code
_entity_poly.pdbx_strand_id
1 'polypeptide(L)'
;MQTKPFTFIVTVFLLVLSVTASSQKTAALNSLLDKNSEFVFPQTADKISKALNVKTVFYEDANEEKYAKWLMNTGLELYCSLGKDNTVNEMFFITSDNKPLVVEGLPFGLILNKSTLQDSKNKFSKYHAKTQKLGADSEFSGGSKLVFKKGKHYATLFFDNKNLLKSLGLTTELIDPAAN
;
A
#
# COMPACT_ATOMS: atom_id res chain seq x y z
N MET A 1 35.04 9.45 -37.25
CA MET A 1 35.17 8.80 -35.92
C MET A 1 34.21 7.63 -35.86
N GLN A 2 34.71 6.41 -36.06
CA GLN A 2 33.92 5.20 -35.84
C GLN A 2 33.88 4.94 -34.33
N THR A 3 32.73 5.15 -33.70
CA THR A 3 32.49 4.66 -32.35
C THR A 3 32.49 3.13 -32.41
N LYS A 4 33.44 2.50 -31.70
CA LYS A 4 33.55 1.04 -31.65
C LYS A 4 32.20 0.47 -31.16
N PRO A 5 31.67 -0.61 -31.78
CA PRO A 5 30.37 -1.20 -31.40
C PRO A 5 30.33 -1.61 -29.93
N PHE A 6 31.49 -1.91 -29.35
CA PHE A 6 31.65 -2.24 -27.94
C PHE A 6 31.25 -1.10 -26.98
N THR A 7 31.56 0.15 -27.34
CA THR A 7 31.21 1.32 -26.51
C THR A 7 29.70 1.58 -26.50
N PHE A 8 29.02 1.27 -27.60
CA PHE A 8 27.56 1.41 -27.70
C PHE A 8 26.82 0.40 -26.82
N ILE A 9 27.27 -0.86 -26.83
CA ILE A 9 26.69 -1.94 -26.00
C ILE A 9 26.85 -1.64 -24.51
N VAL A 10 28.03 -1.19 -24.08
CA VAL A 10 28.30 -0.85 -22.67
C VAL A 10 27.44 0.33 -22.20
N THR A 11 27.22 1.32 -23.07
CA THR A 11 26.39 2.50 -22.73
C THR A 11 24.91 2.13 -22.60
N VAL A 12 24.40 1.26 -23.48
CA VAL A 12 23.03 0.73 -23.37
C VAL A 12 22.87 -0.14 -22.11
N PHE A 13 23.86 -0.97 -21.76
CA PHE A 13 23.81 -1.80 -20.56
C PHE A 13 23.79 -0.97 -19.26
N LEU A 14 24.57 0.12 -19.21
CA LEU A 14 24.58 1.07 -18.09
C LEU A 14 23.26 1.85 -17.95
N LEU A 15 22.63 2.23 -19.07
CA LEU A 15 21.32 2.88 -19.09
C LEU A 15 20.19 1.98 -18.57
N VAL A 16 20.26 0.67 -18.83
CA VAL A 16 19.28 -0.32 -18.33
C VAL A 16 19.44 -0.57 -16.82
N LEU A 17 20.66 -0.45 -16.29
CA LEU A 17 20.93 -0.60 -14.85
C LEU A 17 20.50 0.61 -14.02
N SER A 18 20.36 1.80 -14.61
CA SER A 18 19.94 3.02 -13.89
C SER A 18 18.45 3.09 -13.52
N VAL A 19 17.64 2.09 -13.87
CA VAL A 19 16.21 2.01 -13.49
C VAL A 19 15.92 0.84 -12.56
N THR A 20 16.88 0.45 -11.70
CA THR A 20 16.58 -0.48 -10.61
C THR A 20 15.89 0.29 -9.48
N ALA A 21 14.59 0.51 -9.62
CA ALA A 21 13.75 0.75 -8.45
C ALA A 21 13.92 -0.47 -7.54
N SER A 22 14.72 -0.33 -6.48
CA SER A 22 15.02 -1.42 -5.55
C SER A 22 13.71 -1.83 -4.90
N SER A 23 13.19 -2.97 -5.34
CA SER A 23 12.00 -3.55 -4.76
C SER A 23 12.38 -4.14 -3.40
N GLN A 24 11.95 -3.49 -2.33
CA GLN A 24 12.15 -4.01 -0.99
C GLN A 24 11.03 -5.01 -0.71
N LYS A 25 11.37 -6.30 -0.82
CA LYS A 25 10.47 -7.37 -0.43
C LYS A 25 10.36 -7.40 1.09
N THR A 26 9.22 -6.98 1.61
CA THR A 26 8.97 -6.89 3.04
C THR A 26 8.64 -8.27 3.63
N ALA A 27 9.63 -9.15 3.80
CA ALA A 27 9.43 -10.51 4.29
C ALA A 27 8.67 -10.57 5.63
N ALA A 28 8.85 -9.54 6.47
CA ALA A 28 8.12 -9.37 7.73
C ALA A 28 6.60 -9.27 7.55
N LEU A 29 6.13 -8.62 6.47
CA LEU A 29 4.70 -8.43 6.22
C LEU A 29 3.99 -9.74 5.94
N ASN A 30 4.67 -10.72 5.32
CA ASN A 30 4.09 -12.04 5.03
C ASN A 30 3.58 -12.77 6.28
N SER A 31 4.18 -12.51 7.45
CA SER A 31 3.76 -13.11 8.72
C SER A 31 2.42 -12.56 9.25
N LEU A 32 1.98 -11.41 8.71
CA LEU A 32 0.69 -10.78 8.99
C LEU A 32 -0.38 -11.15 7.96
N LEU A 33 -0.01 -11.89 6.92
CA LEU A 33 -0.91 -12.33 5.86
C LEU A 33 -1.30 -13.79 6.04
N ASP A 34 -2.51 -14.14 5.58
CA ASP A 34 -2.96 -15.52 5.47
C ASP A 34 -2.43 -16.20 4.19
N LYS A 35 -2.78 -17.48 4.00
CA LYS A 35 -2.41 -18.26 2.81
C LYS A 35 -2.94 -17.70 1.49
N ASN A 36 -3.92 -16.81 1.53
CA ASN A 36 -4.51 -16.13 0.37
C ASN A 36 -3.93 -14.72 0.16
N SER A 37 -2.86 -14.40 0.91
CA SER A 37 -2.21 -13.09 0.95
C SER A 37 -3.15 -11.98 1.45
N GLU A 38 -4.06 -12.27 2.37
CA GLU A 38 -4.96 -11.28 2.99
C GLU A 38 -4.47 -10.92 4.39
N PHE A 39 -4.56 -9.65 4.76
CA PHE A 39 -4.17 -9.22 6.10
C PHE A 39 -5.12 -9.84 7.14
N VAL A 40 -4.57 -10.49 8.16
CA VAL A 40 -5.40 -11.17 9.17
C VAL A 40 -5.93 -10.15 10.16
N PHE A 41 -7.26 -10.04 10.30
CA PHE A 41 -7.95 -9.32 11.39
C PHE A 41 -8.77 -10.28 12.27
N PRO A 42 -9.01 -9.94 13.56
CA PRO A 42 -8.45 -8.80 14.29
C PRO A 42 -6.98 -9.02 14.68
N GLN A 43 -6.25 -7.94 14.97
CA GLN A 43 -4.88 -7.97 15.50
C GLN A 43 -4.74 -7.07 16.72
N THR A 44 -3.57 -7.14 17.36
CA THR A 44 -3.15 -6.22 18.42
C THR A 44 -1.89 -5.50 17.98
N ALA A 45 -1.67 -4.28 18.45
CA ALA A 45 -0.45 -3.53 18.15
C ALA A 45 0.83 -4.32 18.48
N ASP A 46 0.87 -5.05 19.61
CA ASP A 46 2.03 -5.86 20.01
C ASP A 46 2.37 -6.99 19.04
N LYS A 47 1.35 -7.71 18.54
CA LYS A 47 1.53 -8.76 17.51
C LYS A 47 2.11 -8.18 16.23
N ILE A 48 1.59 -7.02 15.79
CA ILE A 48 2.08 -6.33 14.59
C ILE A 48 3.52 -5.88 14.80
N SER A 49 3.82 -5.22 15.92
CA SER A 49 5.18 -4.81 16.26
C SER A 49 6.17 -5.96 16.29
N LYS A 50 5.79 -7.09 16.88
CA LYS A 50 6.63 -8.28 16.94
C LYS A 50 6.88 -8.89 15.57
N ALA A 51 5.86 -8.94 14.72
CA ALA A 51 5.95 -9.43 13.35
C ALA A 51 6.84 -8.54 12.47
N LEU A 52 6.68 -7.22 12.59
CA LEU A 52 7.44 -6.24 11.82
C LEU A 52 8.84 -5.98 12.37
N ASN A 53 9.11 -6.36 13.63
CA ASN A 53 10.28 -5.96 14.40
C ASN A 53 10.46 -4.43 14.42
N VAL A 54 9.35 -3.70 14.57
CA VAL A 54 9.27 -2.24 14.59
C VAL A 54 8.44 -1.82 15.80
N LYS A 55 8.90 -0.80 16.53
CA LYS A 55 8.13 -0.26 17.66
C LYS A 55 6.88 0.46 17.17
N THR A 56 5.75 0.20 17.82
CA THR A 56 4.53 0.99 17.60
C THR A 56 4.75 2.43 18.04
N VAL A 57 4.29 3.37 17.24
CA VAL A 57 4.11 4.78 17.62
C VAL A 57 2.62 5.02 17.80
N PHE A 58 2.22 5.32 19.04
CA PHE A 58 0.85 5.71 19.36
C PHE A 58 0.67 7.21 19.24
N TYR A 59 -0.46 7.65 18.72
CA TYR A 59 -0.83 9.07 18.64
C TYR A 59 -2.35 9.22 18.67
N GLU A 60 -2.81 10.43 18.95
CA GLU A 60 -4.22 10.81 18.93
C GLU A 60 -4.42 11.94 17.91
N ASP A 61 -5.57 11.94 17.25
CA ASP A 61 -5.96 13.05 16.39
C ASP A 61 -6.67 14.16 17.19
N ALA A 62 -7.13 15.21 16.50
CA ALA A 62 -7.84 16.31 17.14
C ALA A 62 -9.21 15.92 17.75
N ASN A 63 -9.73 14.75 17.41
CA ASN A 63 -11.00 14.20 17.91
C ASN A 63 -10.78 13.15 19.01
N GLU A 64 -9.56 13.07 19.58
CA GLU A 64 -9.15 12.08 20.59
C GLU A 64 -9.23 10.62 20.10
N GLU A 65 -9.32 10.41 18.78
CA GLU A 65 -9.26 9.08 18.21
C GLU A 65 -7.82 8.57 18.28
N LYS A 66 -7.67 7.34 18.78
CA LYS A 66 -6.37 6.73 19.00
C LYS A 66 -5.92 5.98 17.77
N TYR A 67 -4.65 6.16 17.43
CA TYR A 67 -4.02 5.53 16.30
C TYR A 67 -2.72 4.84 16.70
N ALA A 68 -2.34 3.86 15.90
CA ALA A 68 -1.03 3.23 15.94
C ALA A 68 -0.41 3.29 14.55
N LYS A 69 0.91 3.53 14.49
CA LYS A 69 1.68 3.41 13.25
C LYS A 69 3.01 2.70 13.44
N TRP A 70 3.47 2.07 12.37
CA TRP A 70 4.75 1.38 12.25
C TRP A 70 5.48 1.90 11.03
N LEU A 71 6.57 2.64 11.29
CA LEU A 71 7.46 3.14 10.25
C LEU A 71 8.56 2.12 10.00
N MET A 72 8.50 1.44 8.85
CA MET A 72 9.53 0.49 8.47
C MET A 72 10.75 1.22 7.90
N ASN A 73 11.92 0.66 8.16
CA ASN A 73 13.17 1.05 7.50
C ASN A 73 13.11 0.88 5.97
N THR A 74 12.14 0.12 5.46
CA THR A 74 11.83 -0.01 4.04
C THR A 74 11.00 1.15 3.48
N GLY A 75 10.78 2.23 4.23
CA GLY A 75 9.93 3.35 3.79
C GLY A 75 8.44 3.03 3.64
N LEU A 76 8.03 1.80 3.99
CA LEU A 76 6.62 1.43 4.16
C LEU A 76 6.17 1.91 5.54
N GLU A 77 5.02 2.57 5.56
CA GLU A 77 4.30 2.92 6.78
C GLU A 77 2.99 2.16 6.83
N LEU A 78 2.75 1.54 7.98
CA LEU A 78 1.48 0.94 8.33
C LEU A 78 0.84 1.81 9.39
N TYR A 79 -0.45 2.10 9.27
CA TYR A 79 -1.19 2.79 10.31
C TYR A 79 -2.64 2.30 10.40
N CYS A 80 -3.27 2.48 11.55
CA CYS A 80 -4.66 2.13 11.81
C CYS A 80 -5.23 2.95 12.97
N SER A 81 -6.54 3.17 12.98
CA SER A 81 -7.24 3.50 14.23
C SER A 81 -7.21 2.31 15.17
N LEU A 82 -7.33 2.58 16.47
CA LEU A 82 -7.42 1.58 17.52
C LEU A 82 -8.86 1.49 18.00
N GLY A 83 -9.48 0.33 17.81
CA GLY A 83 -10.78 0.02 18.37
C GLY A 83 -10.74 -0.21 19.89
N LYS A 84 -11.87 -0.70 20.43
CA LYS A 84 -11.95 -1.12 21.84
C LYS A 84 -10.83 -2.11 22.17
N ASP A 85 -10.26 -1.95 23.36
CA ASP A 85 -9.15 -2.77 23.87
C ASP A 85 -7.90 -2.77 22.97
N ASN A 86 -7.66 -1.67 22.23
CA ASN A 86 -6.57 -1.53 21.26
C ASN A 86 -6.59 -2.58 20.14
N THR A 87 -7.79 -3.05 19.78
CA THR A 87 -7.98 -4.01 18.69
C THR A 87 -7.82 -3.33 17.34
N VAL A 88 -7.08 -3.97 16.44
CA VAL A 88 -6.86 -3.53 15.06
C VAL A 88 -7.78 -4.31 14.13
N ASN A 89 -8.76 -3.61 13.55
CA ASN A 89 -9.74 -4.14 12.59
C ASN A 89 -9.62 -3.51 11.19
N GLU A 90 -8.70 -2.56 11.05
CA GLU A 90 -8.34 -1.93 9.81
C GLU A 90 -6.83 -1.78 9.70
N MET A 91 -6.34 -1.58 8.49
CA MET A 91 -4.93 -1.35 8.24
C MET A 91 -4.75 -0.58 6.94
N PHE A 92 -3.95 0.47 7.01
CA PHE A 92 -3.56 1.28 5.86
C PHE A 92 -2.07 1.12 5.59
N PHE A 93 -1.71 1.15 4.32
CA PHE A 93 -0.35 0.97 3.81
C PHE A 93 -0.02 2.12 2.88
N ILE A 94 1.04 2.86 3.18
CA ILE A 94 1.50 4.02 2.42
C ILE A 94 3.04 4.06 2.41
N THR A 95 3.65 4.73 1.44
CA THR A 95 5.07 5.07 1.50
C THR A 95 5.28 6.37 2.28
N SER A 96 6.16 6.37 3.27
CA SER A 96 6.51 7.59 3.99
C SER A 96 7.10 8.65 3.06
N ASP A 97 6.71 9.90 3.30
CA ASP A 97 7.16 11.09 2.57
C ASP A 97 6.94 11.04 1.04
N ASN A 98 5.98 10.25 0.54
CA ASN A 98 5.71 10.09 -0.91
C ASN A 98 6.96 9.73 -1.75
N LYS A 99 7.95 9.08 -1.15
CA LYS A 99 9.14 8.62 -1.86
C LYS A 99 8.72 7.64 -2.96
N PRO A 100 9.31 7.69 -4.17
CA PRO A 100 8.98 6.79 -5.28
C PRO A 100 9.59 5.39 -5.06
N LEU A 101 9.37 4.82 -3.89
CA LEU A 101 9.91 3.54 -3.47
C LEU A 101 8.94 2.42 -3.82
N VAL A 102 9.42 1.40 -4.52
CA VAL A 102 8.63 0.23 -4.87
C VAL A 102 8.59 -0.71 -3.67
N VAL A 103 7.40 -0.88 -3.09
CA VAL A 103 7.20 -1.73 -1.90
C VAL A 103 6.37 -2.95 -2.28
N GLU A 104 7.00 -4.12 -2.20
CA GLU A 104 6.38 -5.41 -2.51
C GLU A 104 5.90 -6.16 -1.26
N GLY A 105 5.03 -7.14 -1.49
CA GLY A 105 4.51 -8.04 -0.44
C GLY A 105 3.26 -7.53 0.26
N LEU A 106 2.59 -6.50 -0.30
CA LEU A 106 1.32 -6.04 0.25
C LEU A 106 0.20 -7.09 0.12
N PRO A 107 -0.87 -6.95 0.91
CA PRO A 107 -2.07 -7.75 0.75
C PRO A 107 -2.55 -7.81 -0.70
N PHE A 108 -3.10 -8.98 -1.05
CA PHE A 108 -3.51 -9.37 -2.40
C PHE A 108 -2.37 -9.39 -3.43
N GLY A 109 -1.11 -9.36 -3.01
CA GLY A 109 0.03 -9.29 -3.91
C GLY A 109 0.06 -7.97 -4.68
N LEU A 110 -0.29 -6.87 -4.01
CA LEU A 110 -0.16 -5.51 -4.53
C LEU A 110 1.26 -4.96 -4.28
N ILE A 111 1.60 -3.92 -5.03
CA ILE A 111 2.92 -3.30 -4.97
C ILE A 111 2.75 -1.77 -5.03
N LEU A 112 3.15 -1.05 -3.98
CA LEU A 112 3.13 0.42 -4.01
C LEU A 112 4.09 0.93 -5.07
N ASN A 113 3.72 2.04 -5.71
CA ASN A 113 4.47 2.70 -6.78
C ASN A 113 4.73 1.84 -8.03
N LYS A 114 4.05 0.69 -8.18
CA LYS A 114 4.20 -0.21 -9.33
C LYS A 114 2.88 -0.81 -9.83
N SER A 115 1.99 -1.25 -8.95
CA SER A 115 0.67 -1.75 -9.36
C SER A 115 -0.13 -0.63 -10.04
N THR A 116 -0.68 -0.91 -11.23
CA THR A 116 -1.46 0.07 -11.97
C THR A 116 -2.96 -0.06 -11.69
N LEU A 117 -3.71 1.02 -11.97
CA LEU A 117 -5.17 0.98 -11.93
C LEU A 117 -5.74 -0.10 -12.86
N GLN A 118 -5.21 -0.22 -14.09
CA GLN A 118 -5.71 -1.18 -15.06
C GLN A 118 -5.45 -2.62 -14.64
N ASP A 119 -4.25 -2.92 -14.13
CA ASP A 119 -3.92 -4.25 -13.61
C ASP A 119 -4.81 -4.62 -12.42
N SER A 120 -5.07 -3.65 -11.55
CA SER A 120 -5.94 -3.84 -10.38
C SER A 120 -7.39 -4.08 -10.79
N LYS A 121 -7.91 -3.35 -11.78
CA LYS A 121 -9.26 -3.58 -12.35
C LYS A 121 -9.38 -4.98 -12.94
N ASN A 122 -8.37 -5.43 -13.68
CA ASN A 122 -8.35 -6.77 -14.26
C ASN A 122 -8.31 -7.83 -13.15
N LYS A 123 -7.39 -7.69 -12.19
CA LYS A 123 -7.17 -8.62 -11.07
C LYS A 123 -8.38 -8.77 -10.14
N PHE A 124 -9.10 -7.68 -9.89
CA PHE A 124 -10.24 -7.65 -8.97
C PHE A 124 -11.61 -7.56 -9.65
N SER A 125 -11.67 -7.77 -10.97
CA SER A 125 -12.91 -7.74 -11.76
C SER A 125 -14.01 -8.65 -11.19
N LYS A 126 -13.65 -9.88 -10.79
CA LYS A 126 -14.56 -10.85 -10.16
C LYS A 126 -15.13 -10.43 -8.79
N TYR A 127 -14.61 -9.35 -8.21
CA TYR A 127 -15.08 -8.78 -6.93
C TYR A 127 -15.90 -7.51 -7.13
N HIS A 128 -16.43 -7.30 -8.34
CA HIS A 128 -17.26 -6.14 -8.71
C HIS A 128 -16.60 -4.80 -8.34
N ALA A 129 -15.28 -4.69 -8.57
CA ALA A 129 -14.51 -3.52 -8.21
C ALA A 129 -15.07 -2.25 -8.87
N LYS A 130 -15.31 -1.22 -8.06
CA LYS A 130 -15.80 0.09 -8.51
C LYS A 130 -14.66 1.10 -8.54
N THR A 131 -14.58 1.88 -9.61
CA THR A 131 -13.59 2.96 -9.76
C THR A 131 -14.27 4.31 -9.66
N GLN A 132 -13.66 5.24 -8.93
CA GLN A 132 -14.10 6.63 -8.80
C GLN A 132 -12.92 7.56 -9.08
N LYS A 133 -13.14 8.66 -9.80
CA LYS A 133 -12.13 9.71 -9.97
C LYS A 133 -12.00 10.54 -8.69
N LEU A 134 -10.77 10.88 -8.34
CA LEU A 134 -10.50 11.69 -7.17
C LEU A 134 -10.56 13.19 -7.52
N GLY A 135 -11.11 13.97 -6.59
CA GLY A 135 -11.21 15.43 -6.70
C GLY A 135 -9.86 16.13 -6.58
N ALA A 136 -9.85 17.42 -6.90
CA ALA A 136 -8.63 18.24 -6.87
C ALA A 136 -8.07 18.44 -5.45
N ASP A 137 -8.94 18.35 -4.46
CA ASP A 137 -8.75 18.48 -3.01
C ASP A 137 -8.28 17.19 -2.32
N SER A 138 -8.26 16.06 -3.03
CA SER A 138 -7.76 14.80 -2.48
C SER A 138 -6.23 14.75 -2.41
N GLU A 139 -5.70 13.93 -1.50
CA GLU A 139 -4.26 13.65 -1.38
C GLU A 139 -3.63 13.22 -2.72
N PHE A 140 -4.37 12.45 -3.52
CA PHE A 140 -3.96 11.98 -4.84
C PHE A 140 -4.76 12.68 -5.96
N SER A 141 -4.72 14.01 -5.96
CA SER A 141 -5.39 14.90 -6.92
C SER A 141 -5.25 14.44 -8.38
N GLY A 142 -6.38 14.37 -9.10
CA GLY A 142 -6.45 13.86 -10.49
C GLY A 142 -6.29 12.34 -10.63
N GLY A 143 -6.08 11.64 -9.51
CA GLY A 143 -5.94 10.19 -9.43
C GLY A 143 -7.27 9.44 -9.45
N SER A 144 -7.27 8.24 -8.88
CA SER A 144 -8.47 7.38 -8.84
C SER A 144 -8.49 6.52 -7.59
N LYS A 145 -9.70 6.22 -7.10
CA LYS A 145 -9.95 5.26 -6.03
C LYS A 145 -10.61 4.01 -6.61
N LEU A 146 -10.12 2.83 -6.26
CA LEU A 146 -10.74 1.54 -6.61
C LEU A 146 -11.17 0.83 -5.33
N VAL A 147 -12.46 0.50 -5.22
CA VAL A 147 -13.04 -0.17 -4.05
C VAL A 147 -13.57 -1.53 -4.45
N PHE A 148 -13.27 -2.56 -3.67
CA PHE A 148 -13.82 -3.90 -3.86
C PHE A 148 -13.98 -4.63 -2.51
N LYS A 149 -14.79 -5.68 -2.51
CA LYS A 149 -14.94 -6.57 -1.36
C LYS A 149 -14.43 -7.97 -1.71
N LYS A 150 -13.47 -8.47 -0.94
CA LYS A 150 -12.98 -9.86 -1.04
C LYS A 150 -13.15 -10.53 0.32
N GLY A 151 -14.03 -11.53 0.38
CA GLY A 151 -14.37 -12.17 1.65
C GLY A 151 -14.91 -11.16 2.67
N LYS A 152 -14.23 -11.06 3.81
CA LYS A 152 -14.55 -10.11 4.89
C LYS A 152 -13.89 -8.74 4.74
N HIS A 153 -13.00 -8.56 3.77
CA HIS A 153 -12.25 -7.33 3.60
C HIS A 153 -12.93 -6.40 2.61
N TYR A 154 -13.18 -5.17 3.05
CA TYR A 154 -13.39 -4.03 2.18
C TYR A 154 -12.03 -3.40 1.90
N ALA A 155 -11.66 -3.35 0.64
CA ALA A 155 -10.36 -2.84 0.20
C ALA A 155 -10.55 -1.55 -0.59
N THR A 156 -9.78 -0.52 -0.23
CA THR A 156 -9.73 0.76 -0.92
C THR A 156 -8.32 1.00 -1.43
N LEU A 157 -8.16 1.13 -2.74
CA LEU A 157 -6.90 1.42 -3.39
C LEU A 157 -6.90 2.85 -3.90
N PHE A 158 -5.86 3.63 -3.57
CA PHE A 158 -5.68 4.97 -4.10
C PHE A 158 -4.53 4.99 -5.12
N PHE A 159 -4.80 5.56 -6.29
CA PHE A 159 -3.87 5.72 -7.40
C PHE A 159 -3.63 7.20 -7.66
N ASP A 160 -2.39 7.57 -7.99
CA ASP A 160 -2.05 8.92 -8.44
C ASP A 160 -2.55 9.21 -9.88
N ASN A 161 -2.28 10.42 -10.37
CA ASN A 161 -2.60 10.81 -11.75
C ASN A 161 -1.83 10.03 -12.83
N LYS A 162 -0.78 9.29 -12.46
CA LYS A 162 -0.05 8.35 -13.31
C LYS A 162 -0.62 6.93 -13.22
N ASN A 163 -1.75 6.76 -12.53
CA ASN A 163 -2.41 5.48 -12.27
C ASN A 163 -1.56 4.47 -11.50
N LEU A 164 -0.59 4.93 -10.69
CA LEU A 164 0.23 4.08 -9.83
C LEU A 164 -0.35 4.02 -8.42
N LEU A 165 -0.41 2.82 -7.85
CA LEU A 165 -0.91 2.59 -6.49
C LEU A 165 -0.03 3.33 -5.47
N LYS A 166 -0.65 4.17 -4.65
CA LYS A 166 0.03 4.95 -3.59
C LYS A 166 -0.36 4.51 -2.19
N SER A 167 -1.62 4.09 -2.03
CA SER A 167 -2.13 3.64 -0.74
C SER A 167 -3.11 2.48 -0.91
N LEU A 168 -3.10 1.59 0.09
CA LEU A 168 -4.04 0.50 0.27
C LEU A 168 -4.65 0.63 1.67
N GLY A 169 -5.96 0.70 1.76
CA GLY A 169 -6.73 0.56 3.00
C GLY A 169 -7.51 -0.74 3.03
N LEU A 170 -7.51 -1.41 4.17
CA LEU A 170 -8.30 -2.61 4.45
C LEU A 170 -9.14 -2.40 5.70
N THR A 171 -10.44 -2.68 5.62
CA THR A 171 -11.34 -2.66 6.78
C THR A 171 -12.19 -3.93 6.80
N THR A 172 -12.68 -4.32 7.98
CA THR A 172 -13.71 -5.37 8.11
C THR A 172 -15.14 -4.82 8.10
N GLU A 173 -15.28 -3.50 8.31
CA GLU A 173 -16.56 -2.81 8.37
C GLU A 173 -16.78 -1.97 7.11
N LEU A 174 -18.06 -1.83 6.74
CA LEU A 174 -18.45 -0.99 5.61
C LEU A 174 -18.20 0.48 6.00
N ILE A 175 -17.24 1.13 5.35
CA ILE A 175 -17.22 2.59 5.34
C ILE A 175 -18.31 3.01 4.34
N ASP A 176 -19.48 3.37 4.85
CA ASP A 176 -20.52 3.99 4.02
C ASP A 176 -19.97 5.30 3.47
N PRO A 177 -19.86 5.47 2.13
CA PRO A 177 -19.41 6.72 1.53
C PRO A 177 -20.27 7.93 1.89
N ALA A 178 -21.47 7.72 2.43
CA ALA A 178 -22.40 8.76 2.87
C ALA A 178 -22.28 9.13 4.36
N ALA A 179 -21.31 8.57 5.10
CA ALA A 179 -21.14 8.82 6.54
C ALA A 179 -20.23 10.02 6.89
N ASN A 180 -19.77 10.80 5.91
CA ASN A 180 -19.04 12.07 6.13
C ASN A 180 -19.79 13.25 5.51
#